data_AF-A0A2V9YJ23-F1
#
_entry.id   AF-A0A2V9YJ23-F1
#
_cell.length_a   1.000
_cell.length_b   1.000
_cell.length_c   1.000
_cell.angle_alpha   90.00
_cell.angle_beta   90.00
_cell.angle_gamma   90.00
#
_symmetry.space_group_name_H-M   'P 1'
#
loop_
_entity.id
_entity.type
_entity.pdbx_description
1 polymer ?
#
loop_
_entity_poly.entity_id
_entity_poly.type
_entity_poly.pdbx_seq_one_letter_code
_entity_poly.pdbx_strand_id
1 'polypeptide(L)'
;MRPVSLNLQKGDAIMRKFSLAGAFIVCIACLVVAQAPPQMAKPGPEHKRLGYFTGRWQLEGETKPGPFGPGGKFTGIDHNDWMEGGFFLVSHSDFKSPMGDGTGLAVFGYNLEEKAYTYNAFNSMGEAEHAEGKVEGDTWTWTSNENMGGKAMRGRFTVKESSPTSYTFKFEMAPDTGDFSTIMEGKAIKTK
;
A
#
# COMPACT_ATOMS: atom_id res chain seq x y z
N MET A 1 -89.07 60.85 1.21
CA MET A 1 -87.83 61.47 0.71
C MET A 1 -86.67 60.52 0.96
N ARG A 2 -85.83 60.23 -0.04
CA ARG A 2 -84.49 59.63 0.16
C ARG A 2 -83.53 60.73 0.68
N PRO A 3 -82.46 60.40 1.46
CA PRO A 3 -81.15 60.01 0.91
C PRO A 3 -80.46 58.86 1.69
N VAL A 4 -79.79 57.90 1.04
CA VAL A 4 -78.34 57.78 0.75
C VAL A 4 -77.42 57.78 1.98
N SER A 5 -76.68 56.69 2.23
CA SER A 5 -75.20 56.65 2.36
C SER A 5 -74.64 55.23 2.50
N LEU A 6 -73.55 55.00 1.76
CA LEU A 6 -72.66 53.83 1.70
C LEU A 6 -71.86 53.66 3.02
N ASN A 7 -71.51 52.43 3.41
CA ASN A 7 -70.09 52.04 3.50
C ASN A 7 -69.85 50.56 3.87
N LEU A 8 -68.82 50.02 3.19
CA LEU A 8 -68.19 48.71 3.37
C LEU A 8 -67.64 48.51 4.80
N GLN A 9 -67.77 47.29 5.34
CA GLN A 9 -66.64 46.67 6.04
C GLN A 9 -66.64 45.13 5.95
N LYS A 10 -65.66 44.66 5.15
CA LYS A 10 -64.96 43.36 5.09
C LYS A 10 -65.49 42.17 5.93
N GLY A 11 -65.76 41.08 5.21
CA GLY A 11 -64.91 39.88 5.26
C GLY A 11 -65.41 38.76 6.15
N ASP A 12 -66.12 37.83 5.54
CA ASP A 12 -66.72 36.63 6.12
C ASP A 12 -65.73 35.62 6.73
N ALA A 13 -66.27 34.95 7.75
CA ALA A 13 -66.14 33.54 8.13
C ALA A 13 -64.76 33.00 8.49
N ILE A 14 -64.68 32.29 9.62
CA ILE A 14 -64.37 30.85 9.59
C ILE A 14 -65.03 30.13 10.76
N MET A 15 -65.52 28.96 10.35
CA MET A 15 -66.38 27.98 10.96
C MET A 15 -65.84 27.38 12.26
N ARG A 16 -66.80 27.02 13.11
CA ARG A 16 -66.66 26.38 14.41
C ARG A 16 -66.84 24.85 14.22
N LYS A 17 -66.09 24.05 14.99
CA LYS A 17 -66.31 22.63 15.34
C LYS A 17 -65.89 21.64 14.22
N PHE A 18 -65.29 20.48 14.46
CA PHE A 18 -65.60 19.42 15.43
C PHE A 18 -64.35 18.57 15.73
N SER A 19 -64.15 18.19 16.99
CA SER A 19 -63.17 17.15 17.36
C SER A 19 -63.80 15.76 17.17
N LEU A 20 -63.21 14.95 16.29
CA LEU A 20 -63.37 13.49 16.30
C LEU A 20 -62.01 12.86 16.66
N ALA A 21 -62.00 12.07 17.72
CA ALA A 21 -60.89 11.21 18.09
C ALA A 21 -60.80 10.03 17.09
N GLY A 22 -59.66 9.93 16.40
CA GLY A 22 -59.33 8.80 15.53
C GLY A 22 -58.08 8.09 16.05
N ALA A 23 -58.19 6.81 16.39
CA ALA A 23 -57.08 5.97 16.82
C ALA A 23 -56.10 5.75 15.66
N PHE A 24 -54.85 6.19 15.84
CA PHE A 24 -53.75 5.93 14.90
C PHE A 24 -53.05 4.64 15.31
N ILE A 25 -53.36 3.53 14.62
CA ILE A 25 -52.54 2.32 14.67
C ILE A 25 -51.31 2.59 13.79
N VAL A 26 -50.18 2.86 14.42
CA VAL A 26 -48.88 2.98 13.74
C VAL A 26 -48.33 1.58 13.55
N CYS A 27 -48.54 0.99 12.37
CA CYS A 27 -47.81 -0.19 11.93
C CYS A 27 -46.35 0.22 11.65
N ILE A 28 -45.45 -0.05 12.59
CA ILE A 28 -44.01 0.06 12.36
C ILE A 28 -43.61 -1.09 11.44
N ALA A 29 -43.52 -0.81 10.14
CA ALA A 29 -42.90 -1.71 9.19
C ALA A 29 -41.40 -1.77 9.51
N CYS A 30 -40.92 -2.92 9.98
CA CYS A 30 -39.49 -3.21 10.06
C CYS A 30 -38.90 -3.18 8.65
N LEU A 31 -38.32 -2.05 8.24
CA LEU A 31 -37.43 -1.99 7.09
C LEU A 31 -36.13 -2.71 7.48
N VAL A 32 -36.12 -4.03 7.27
CA VAL A 32 -34.86 -4.78 7.19
C VAL A 32 -34.17 -4.31 5.92
N VAL A 33 -33.24 -3.36 6.06
CA VAL A 33 -32.31 -3.03 4.98
C VAL A 33 -31.46 -4.28 4.76
N ALA A 34 -31.74 -5.03 3.70
CA ALA A 34 -30.86 -6.08 3.22
C ALA A 34 -29.52 -5.43 2.85
N GLN A 35 -28.54 -5.50 3.76
CA GLN A 35 -27.17 -5.17 3.43
C GLN A 35 -26.71 -6.21 2.39
N ALA A 36 -26.43 -5.76 1.17
CA ALA A 36 -25.73 -6.59 0.20
C ALA A 36 -24.49 -7.18 0.88
N PRO A 37 -24.17 -8.48 0.68
CA PRO A 37 -22.99 -9.07 1.31
C PRO A 37 -21.78 -8.18 1.02
N PRO A 38 -20.93 -7.91 2.03
CA PRO A 38 -19.80 -7.02 1.87
C PRO A 38 -19.01 -7.47 0.65
N GLN A 39 -18.90 -6.57 -0.34
CA GLN A 39 -18.20 -6.89 -1.56
C GLN A 39 -16.76 -7.22 -1.20
N MET A 40 -16.34 -8.44 -1.50
CA MET A 40 -14.97 -8.89 -1.26
C MET A 40 -14.03 -7.87 -1.91
N ALA A 41 -13.04 -7.40 -1.13
CA ALA A 41 -12.05 -6.48 -1.63
C ALA A 41 -11.42 -7.05 -2.91
N LYS A 42 -11.09 -6.19 -3.87
CA LYS A 42 -10.40 -6.59 -5.10
C LYS A 42 -9.07 -5.83 -5.22
N PRO A 43 -8.02 -6.46 -5.78
CA PRO A 43 -6.75 -5.77 -6.01
C PRO A 43 -6.90 -4.53 -6.89
N GLY A 44 -6.38 -3.41 -6.38
CA GLY A 44 -6.33 -2.12 -7.08
C GLY A 44 -5.19 -2.00 -8.09
N PRO A 45 -5.10 -0.88 -8.82
CA PRO A 45 -4.00 -0.59 -9.74
C PRO A 45 -2.60 -0.69 -9.10
N GLU A 46 -2.47 -0.31 -7.83
CA GLU A 46 -1.22 -0.32 -7.08
C GLU A 46 -0.77 -1.76 -6.83
N HIS A 47 -1.68 -2.65 -6.46
CA HIS A 47 -1.41 -4.08 -6.38
C HIS A 47 -0.93 -4.60 -7.74
N LYS A 48 -1.62 -4.29 -8.83
CA LYS A 48 -1.20 -4.71 -10.18
C LYS A 48 0.18 -4.18 -10.57
N ARG A 49 0.60 -3.02 -10.06
CA ARG A 49 1.90 -2.41 -10.36
C ARG A 49 3.06 -3.25 -9.81
N LEU A 50 2.88 -3.94 -8.67
CA LEU A 50 3.83 -4.93 -8.14
C LEU A 50 4.06 -6.11 -9.10
N GLY A 51 3.12 -6.33 -10.03
CA GLY A 51 3.21 -7.36 -11.07
C GLY A 51 4.47 -7.30 -11.91
N TYR A 52 5.17 -6.15 -11.96
CA TYR A 52 6.49 -6.03 -12.58
C TYR A 52 7.48 -7.10 -12.08
N PHE A 53 7.49 -7.32 -10.76
CA PHE A 53 8.43 -8.22 -10.08
C PHE A 53 8.08 -9.70 -10.23
N THR A 54 6.90 -10.06 -10.76
CA THR A 54 6.49 -11.46 -10.93
C THR A 54 7.45 -12.28 -11.79
N GLY A 55 7.56 -13.57 -11.47
CA GLY A 55 8.39 -14.54 -12.17
C GLY A 55 9.75 -14.75 -11.51
N ARG A 56 10.65 -15.41 -12.25
CA ARG A 56 11.99 -15.77 -11.77
C ARG A 56 13.02 -14.73 -12.19
N TRP A 57 13.81 -14.25 -11.25
CA TRP A 57 14.86 -13.27 -11.49
C TRP A 57 16.21 -13.80 -11.08
N GLN A 58 17.24 -13.48 -11.87
CA GLN A 58 18.63 -13.68 -11.50
C GLN A 58 19.26 -12.33 -11.21
N LEU A 59 19.89 -12.22 -10.05
CA LEU A 59 20.50 -11.01 -9.53
C LEU A 59 22.02 -11.19 -9.46
N GLU A 60 22.74 -10.12 -9.79
CA GLU A 60 24.17 -10.01 -9.50
C GLU A 60 24.49 -8.58 -9.07
N GLY A 61 25.43 -8.45 -8.14
CA GLY A 61 25.82 -7.16 -7.62
C GLY A 61 27.07 -7.21 -6.76
N GLU A 62 27.38 -6.06 -6.19
CA GLU A 62 28.53 -5.87 -5.31
C GLU A 62 28.15 -5.01 -4.12
N THR A 63 28.60 -5.44 -2.94
CA THR A 63 28.60 -4.62 -1.72
C THR A 63 29.96 -3.95 -1.60
N LYS A 64 29.96 -2.63 -1.39
CA LYS A 64 31.18 -1.84 -1.25
C LYS A 64 31.84 -2.12 0.11
N PRO A 65 33.19 -2.16 0.18
CA PRO A 65 33.89 -2.23 1.45
C PRO A 65 33.51 -1.04 2.33
N GLY A 66 33.36 -1.27 3.64
CA GLY A 66 32.98 -0.20 4.55
C GLY A 66 32.89 -0.61 6.01
N PRO A 67 32.25 0.21 6.86
CA PRO A 67 32.09 -0.05 8.29
C PRO A 67 31.41 -1.38 8.63
N PHE A 68 30.73 -2.00 7.67
CA PHE A 68 29.95 -3.23 7.83
C PHE A 68 30.71 -4.48 7.37
N GLY A 69 31.93 -4.34 6.85
CA GLY A 69 32.76 -5.46 6.43
C GLY A 69 33.56 -5.19 5.14
N PRO A 70 34.29 -6.21 4.65
CA PRO A 70 35.14 -6.08 3.47
C PRO A 70 34.37 -5.89 2.16
N GLY A 71 33.04 -6.05 2.16
CA GLY A 71 32.23 -6.04 0.95
C GLY A 71 32.48 -7.26 0.07
N GLY A 72 32.08 -7.16 -1.20
CA GLY A 72 32.32 -8.16 -2.23
C GLY A 72 31.09 -8.49 -3.07
N LYS A 73 31.30 -9.38 -4.04
CA LYS A 73 30.28 -9.76 -5.04
C LYS A 73 29.30 -10.77 -4.47
N PHE A 74 28.05 -10.62 -4.87
CA PHE A 74 26.98 -11.57 -4.53
C PHE A 74 26.14 -11.90 -5.76
N THR A 75 25.44 -13.02 -5.67
CA THR A 75 24.41 -13.41 -6.64
C THR A 75 23.14 -13.83 -5.92
N GLY A 76 22.01 -13.73 -6.61
CA GLY A 76 20.71 -14.12 -6.09
C GLY A 76 19.82 -14.72 -7.17
N ILE A 77 18.87 -15.55 -6.75
CA ILE A 77 17.77 -16.01 -7.57
C ILE A 77 16.50 -15.76 -6.77
N ASP A 78 15.61 -14.94 -7.31
CA ASP A 78 14.28 -14.72 -6.74
C ASP A 78 13.23 -15.47 -7.55
N HIS A 79 12.23 -15.99 -6.85
CA HIS A 79 11.02 -16.57 -7.40
C HIS A 79 9.80 -15.89 -6.79
N ASN A 80 9.10 -15.11 -7.61
CA ASN A 80 8.07 -14.19 -7.17
C ASN A 80 6.70 -14.56 -7.74
N ASP A 81 5.78 -14.97 -6.87
CA ASP A 81 4.43 -15.39 -7.24
C ASP A 81 3.35 -14.68 -6.46
N TRP A 82 2.19 -14.55 -7.09
CA TRP A 82 1.01 -14.02 -6.41
C TRP A 82 0.53 -14.98 -5.33
N MET A 83 0.33 -14.46 -4.13
CA MET A 83 -0.52 -15.11 -3.14
C MET A 83 -1.97 -15.15 -3.66
N GLU A 84 -2.73 -16.16 -3.24
CA GLU A 84 -4.15 -16.26 -3.54
C GLU A 84 -4.87 -14.93 -3.22
N GLY A 85 -5.73 -14.48 -4.14
CA GLY A 85 -6.42 -13.19 -4.05
C GLY A 85 -5.71 -12.02 -4.73
N GLY A 86 -4.42 -12.14 -5.06
CA GLY A 86 -3.70 -11.15 -5.89
C GLY A 86 -3.39 -9.81 -5.18
N PHE A 87 -3.41 -9.80 -3.86
CA PHE A 87 -3.05 -8.62 -3.05
C PHE A 87 -1.58 -8.59 -2.65
N PHE A 88 -0.94 -9.76 -2.54
CA PHE A 88 0.43 -9.86 -2.09
C PHE A 88 1.25 -10.67 -3.09
N LEU A 89 2.45 -10.18 -3.37
CA LEU A 89 3.47 -10.93 -4.09
C LEU A 89 4.42 -11.54 -3.07
N VAL A 90 4.66 -12.85 -3.15
CA VAL A 90 5.58 -13.57 -2.28
C VAL A 90 6.84 -13.89 -3.06
N SER A 91 7.98 -13.49 -2.54
CA SER A 91 9.31 -13.79 -3.05
C SER A 91 9.96 -14.86 -2.21
N HIS A 92 10.49 -15.90 -2.86
CA HIS A 92 11.50 -16.78 -2.27
C HIS A 92 12.84 -16.51 -2.95
N SER A 93 13.88 -16.34 -2.16
CA SER A 93 15.22 -16.02 -2.65
C SER A 93 16.24 -17.07 -2.24
N ASP A 94 17.13 -17.43 -3.15
CA ASP A 94 18.40 -18.10 -2.85
C ASP A 94 19.53 -17.11 -3.14
N PHE A 95 20.49 -16.93 -2.23
CA PHE A 95 21.60 -16.01 -2.44
C PHE A 95 22.95 -16.61 -2.08
N LYS A 96 24.00 -16.07 -2.70
CA LYS A 96 25.40 -16.37 -2.41
C LYS A 96 26.16 -15.09 -2.18
N SER A 97 26.91 -15.03 -1.10
CA SER A 97 27.69 -13.85 -0.73
C SER A 97 29.03 -14.24 -0.09
N PRO A 98 29.98 -13.30 0.05
CA PRO A 98 31.22 -13.55 0.77
C PRO A 98 31.00 -13.88 2.26
N MET A 99 29.83 -13.52 2.81
CA MET A 99 29.46 -13.79 4.19
C MET A 99 28.77 -15.16 4.37
N GLY A 100 28.50 -15.86 3.27
CA GLY A 100 27.80 -17.14 3.25
C GLY A 100 26.68 -17.19 2.22
N ASP A 101 26.23 -18.42 1.95
CA ASP A 101 25.04 -18.71 1.16
C ASP A 101 23.82 -18.76 2.09
N GLY A 102 22.64 -18.43 1.56
CA GLY A 102 21.41 -18.44 2.36
C GLY A 102 20.14 -18.31 1.52
N THR A 103 19.01 -18.25 2.21
CA THR A 103 17.68 -18.13 1.61
C THR A 103 16.88 -17.00 2.24
N GLY A 104 15.98 -16.40 1.47
CA GLY A 104 15.09 -15.33 1.91
C GLY A 104 13.62 -15.61 1.59
N LEU A 105 12.74 -14.96 2.34
CA LEU A 105 11.32 -14.85 2.09
C LEU A 105 10.95 -13.38 2.18
N ALA A 106 10.23 -12.86 1.19
CA ALA A 106 9.66 -11.52 1.28
C ALA A 106 8.21 -11.47 0.82
N VAL A 107 7.45 -10.54 1.38
CA VAL A 107 6.06 -10.27 1.01
C VAL A 107 5.92 -8.80 0.64
N PHE A 108 5.53 -8.55 -0.60
CA PHE A 108 5.20 -7.22 -1.12
C PHE A 108 3.69 -7.00 -1.07
N GLY A 109 3.28 -5.79 -0.70
CA GLY A 109 1.88 -5.40 -0.67
C GLY A 109 1.66 -3.91 -0.92
N TYR A 110 0.43 -3.46 -0.72
CA TYR A 110 0.07 -2.05 -0.76
C TYR A 110 -0.90 -1.73 0.38
N ASN A 111 -0.56 -0.72 1.18
CA ASN A 111 -1.43 -0.19 2.23
C ASN A 111 -2.27 0.96 1.65
N LEU A 112 -3.59 0.77 1.59
CA LEU A 112 -4.53 1.77 1.06
C LEU A 112 -4.68 3.01 1.95
N GLU A 113 -4.49 2.86 3.26
CA GLU A 113 -4.63 3.96 4.23
C GLU A 113 -3.40 4.88 4.17
N GLU A 114 -2.22 4.28 4.26
CA GLU A 114 -0.93 4.98 4.20
C GLU A 114 -0.54 5.37 2.77
N LYS A 115 -1.20 4.80 1.76
CA LYS A 115 -0.92 4.97 0.34
C LYS A 115 0.52 4.63 -0.03
N ALA A 116 1.08 3.62 0.61
CA ALA A 116 2.44 3.16 0.45
C ALA A 116 2.49 1.69 0.05
N TYR A 117 3.47 1.31 -0.76
CA TYR A 117 3.82 -0.10 -0.93
C TYR A 117 4.48 -0.60 0.34
N THR A 118 4.32 -1.88 0.64
CA THR A 118 4.94 -2.51 1.80
C THR A 118 5.84 -3.65 1.36
N TYR A 119 6.94 -3.82 2.07
CA TYR A 119 7.88 -4.91 1.90
C TYR A 119 8.26 -5.43 3.28
N ASN A 120 8.07 -6.72 3.50
CA ASN A 120 8.48 -7.40 4.73
C ASN A 120 9.31 -8.60 4.35
N ALA A 121 10.53 -8.71 4.86
CA ALA A 121 11.45 -9.77 4.50
C ALA A 121 12.12 -10.42 5.70
N PHE A 122 12.49 -11.68 5.53
CA PHE A 122 13.17 -12.52 6.50
C PHE A 122 14.19 -13.39 5.79
N ASN A 123 15.30 -13.72 6.44
CA ASN A 123 16.27 -14.64 5.84
C ASN A 123 16.85 -15.67 6.82
N SER A 124 17.56 -16.65 6.26
CA SER A 124 18.19 -17.74 6.99
C SER A 124 19.35 -17.31 7.90
N MET A 125 19.75 -16.03 7.87
CA MET A 125 20.77 -15.46 8.75
C MET A 125 20.15 -14.77 9.98
N GLY A 126 18.82 -14.81 10.12
CA GLY A 126 18.10 -14.24 11.25
C GLY A 126 17.77 -12.75 11.10
N GLU A 127 17.92 -12.20 9.89
CA GLU A 127 17.53 -10.82 9.61
C GLU A 127 16.03 -10.73 9.34
N ALA A 128 15.45 -9.61 9.77
CA ALA A 128 14.08 -9.22 9.47
C ALA A 128 14.08 -7.76 9.06
N GLU A 129 13.45 -7.46 7.93
CA GLU A 129 13.41 -6.13 7.33
C GLU A 129 11.96 -5.72 7.09
N HIS A 130 11.70 -4.43 7.29
CA HIS A 130 10.47 -3.78 6.85
C HIS A 130 10.82 -2.51 6.08
N ALA A 131 10.19 -2.32 4.93
CA ALA A 131 10.34 -1.11 4.14
C ALA A 131 9.00 -0.64 3.56
N GLU A 132 8.88 0.69 3.45
CA GLU A 132 7.80 1.36 2.74
C GLU A 132 8.27 1.79 1.36
N GLY A 133 7.45 1.55 0.35
CA GLY A 133 7.76 1.80 -1.05
C GLY A 133 6.91 2.89 -1.69
N LYS A 134 7.52 3.58 -2.65
CA LYS A 134 6.86 4.45 -3.63
C LYS A 134 7.36 4.13 -5.02
N VAL A 135 6.53 4.41 -6.03
CA VAL A 135 6.91 4.26 -7.43
C VAL A 135 6.54 5.51 -8.21
N GLU A 136 7.50 6.03 -8.95
CA GLU A 136 7.36 7.18 -9.83
C GLU A 136 7.91 6.80 -11.21
N GLY A 137 7.01 6.61 -12.17
CA GLY A 137 7.35 6.07 -13.49
C GLY A 137 7.96 4.66 -13.39
N ASP A 138 9.24 4.58 -13.73
CA ASP A 138 10.08 3.38 -13.78
C ASP A 138 10.99 3.23 -12.55
N THR A 139 10.83 4.08 -11.53
CA THR A 139 11.71 4.14 -10.37
C THR A 139 10.93 3.80 -9.11
N TRP A 140 11.31 2.69 -8.47
CA TRP A 140 10.84 2.32 -7.14
C TRP A 140 11.84 2.80 -6.10
N THR A 141 11.34 3.34 -5.01
CA THR A 141 12.14 3.70 -3.83
C THR A 141 11.51 3.08 -2.61
N TRP A 142 12.25 2.22 -1.93
CA TRP A 142 11.92 1.60 -0.67
C TRP A 142 12.77 2.22 0.44
N THR A 143 12.13 2.61 1.53
CA THR A 143 12.82 3.20 2.69
C THR A 143 12.57 2.36 3.92
N SER A 144 13.63 2.08 4.66
CA SER A 144 13.61 1.29 5.89
C SER A 144 14.29 2.05 7.02
N ASN A 145 13.84 1.75 8.24
CA ASN A 145 14.56 2.14 9.45
C ASN A 145 15.36 0.93 9.92
N GLU A 146 16.67 1.06 9.89
CA GLU A 146 17.60 0.00 10.24
C GLU A 146 18.10 0.20 11.68
N ASN A 147 18.33 -0.90 12.40
CA ASN A 147 19.05 -0.85 13.67
C ASN A 147 20.36 -1.63 13.55
N MET A 148 21.46 -0.89 13.54
CA MET A 148 22.79 -1.48 13.41
C MET A 148 23.56 -1.30 14.70
N GLY A 149 23.68 -2.37 15.49
CA GLY A 149 24.42 -2.34 16.75
C GLY A 149 23.89 -1.33 17.76
N GLY A 150 22.56 -1.16 17.82
CA GLY A 150 21.89 -0.22 18.72
C GLY A 150 21.80 1.21 18.19
N LYS A 151 22.27 1.48 16.96
CA LYS A 151 22.14 2.79 16.31
C LYS A 151 21.07 2.76 15.24
N ALA A 152 20.17 3.74 15.30
CA ALA A 152 19.20 3.98 14.24
C ALA A 152 19.93 4.48 12.98
N MET A 153 19.63 3.83 11.86
CA MET A 153 20.13 4.13 10.53
C MET A 153 18.95 4.17 9.57
N ARG A 154 19.10 4.87 8.44
CA ARG A 154 18.10 4.92 7.38
C ARG A 154 18.60 4.14 6.18
N GLY A 155 17.81 3.18 5.72
CA GLY A 155 18.01 2.45 4.47
C GLY A 155 17.21 3.06 3.33
N ARG A 156 17.78 3.04 2.13
CA ARG A 156 17.07 3.35 0.88
C ARG A 156 17.47 2.37 -0.21
N PHE A 157 16.53 1.55 -0.62
CA PHE A 157 16.67 0.66 -1.77
C PHE A 157 15.96 1.26 -2.98
N THR A 158 16.70 1.51 -4.05
CA THR A 158 16.17 2.06 -5.30
C THR A 158 16.23 1.00 -6.39
N VAL A 159 15.11 0.76 -7.05
CA VAL A 159 15.04 -0.07 -8.28
C VAL A 159 14.70 0.83 -9.46
N LYS A 160 15.46 0.70 -10.54
CA LYS A 160 15.20 1.38 -11.82
C LYS A 160 14.89 0.34 -12.89
N GLU A 161 13.65 0.30 -13.34
CA GLU A 161 13.23 -0.58 -14.42
C GLU A 161 13.95 -0.18 -15.70
N SER A 162 14.77 -1.09 -16.22
CA SER A 162 15.53 -0.86 -17.46
C SER A 162 14.78 -1.42 -18.67
N SER A 163 13.97 -2.46 -18.46
CA SER A 163 13.07 -3.06 -19.44
C SER A 163 11.98 -3.87 -18.71
N PRO A 164 11.00 -4.46 -19.43
CA PRO A 164 10.04 -5.41 -18.83
C PRO A 164 10.69 -6.64 -18.17
N THR A 165 11.96 -6.92 -18.46
CA THR A 165 12.69 -8.11 -18.01
C THR A 165 14.05 -7.79 -17.38
N SER A 166 14.33 -6.52 -17.05
CA SER A 166 15.57 -6.15 -16.37
C SER A 166 15.41 -4.87 -15.56
N TYR A 167 16.10 -4.80 -14.44
CA TYR A 167 16.24 -3.58 -13.63
C TYR A 167 17.64 -3.47 -13.05
N THR A 168 18.04 -2.25 -12.72
CA THR A 168 19.19 -2.01 -11.84
C THR A 168 18.69 -1.68 -10.44
N PHE A 169 19.53 -1.94 -9.44
CA PHE A 169 19.21 -1.60 -8.07
C PHE A 169 20.41 -1.03 -7.35
N LYS A 170 20.12 -0.27 -6.29
CA LYS A 170 21.10 0.34 -5.41
C LYS A 170 20.55 0.35 -3.99
N PHE A 171 21.37 -0.03 -3.02
CA PHE A 171 21.10 0.19 -1.61
C PHE A 171 22.01 1.27 -1.05
N GLU A 172 21.42 2.21 -0.33
CA GLU A 172 22.12 3.30 0.32
C GLU A 172 21.75 3.34 1.80
N MET A 173 22.71 3.70 2.64
CA MET A 173 22.48 3.91 4.05
C MET A 173 22.95 5.29 4.49
N ALA A 174 22.27 5.84 5.49
CA ALA A 174 22.65 7.07 6.16
C ALA A 174 22.48 6.91 7.67
N PRO A 175 23.22 7.66 8.50
CA PRO A 175 22.83 7.87 9.89
C PRO A 175 21.43 8.49 9.96
N ASP A 176 20.82 8.44 11.15
CA ASP A 176 19.50 9.04 11.41
C ASP A 176 19.40 10.48 10.85
N THR A 177 20.46 11.27 11.03
CA THR A 177 20.65 12.56 10.34
C THR A 177 21.91 12.52 9.47
N GLY A 178 21.79 12.91 8.19
CA GLY A 178 22.94 13.04 7.29
C GLY A 178 22.70 12.46 5.90
N ASP A 179 23.77 12.39 5.11
CA ASP A 179 23.69 12.00 3.71
C ASP A 179 23.75 10.49 3.51
N PHE A 180 23.07 10.03 2.46
CA PHE A 180 23.12 8.64 2.01
C PHE A 180 24.45 8.33 1.34
N SER A 181 25.02 7.19 1.71
CA SER A 181 26.18 6.59 1.04
C SER A 181 25.75 5.28 0.39
N THR A 182 26.20 5.04 -0.84
CA THR A 182 25.94 3.78 -1.54
C THR A 182 26.71 2.65 -0.89
N ILE A 183 25.98 1.59 -0.53
CA ILE A 183 26.52 0.39 0.10
C ILE A 183 26.50 -0.79 -0.86
N MET A 184 25.48 -0.88 -1.71
CA MET A 184 25.30 -1.97 -2.64
C MET A 184 24.77 -1.44 -3.98
N GLU A 185 25.19 -2.06 -5.07
CA GLU A 185 24.61 -1.85 -6.38
C GLU A 185 24.64 -3.13 -7.21
N GLY A 186 23.72 -3.25 -8.15
CA GLY A 186 23.62 -4.42 -8.99
C GLY A 186 22.51 -4.33 -10.02
N LYS A 187 22.19 -5.47 -10.60
CA LYS A 187 21.12 -5.61 -11.58
C LYS A 187 20.43 -6.97 -11.45
N ALA A 188 19.23 -7.03 -11.99
CA ALA A 188 18.47 -8.25 -12.12
C ALA A 188 17.98 -8.44 -13.55
N ILE A 189 17.90 -9.70 -13.98
CA ILE A 189 17.38 -10.10 -15.27
C ILE A 189 16.33 -11.18 -15.05
N LYS A 190 15.15 -11.01 -15.64
CA LYS A 190 14.08 -12.01 -15.60
C LYS A 190 14.51 -13.22 -16.44
N THR A 191 14.41 -14.39 -15.87
CA THR A 191 14.75 -15.67 -16.49
C THR A 191 13.48 -16.42 -16.88
N LYS A 192 13.61 -17.31 -17.87
CA LYS A 192 12.51 -18.17 -18.32
C LYS A 192 12.25 -19.29 -17.33
#